data_AF-A0A453Z0N0-F1
#
_entry.id   AF-A0A453Z0N0-F1
#
_cell.length_a   1.000
_cell.length_b   1.000
_cell.length_c   1.000
_cell.angle_alpha   90.00
_cell.angle_beta   90.00
_cell.angle_gamma   90.00
#
_symmetry.space_group_name_H-M   'P 1'
#
loop_
_entity.id
_entity.type
_entity.pdbx_description
1 polymer ?
#
loop_
_entity_poly.entity_id
_entity_poly.type
_entity_poly.pdbx_seq_one_letter_code
_entity_poly.pdbx_strand_id
1 'polypeptide(L)'
;MIHHETYTAQYRFLAAREYIAIMNISPAPGIFQPKPVRVSQLPRYRNRQQNRTTFGKAKGIGQLVWDAVRDTFYDFASMSKIHGMYYLQRQVTTGFVRLLWIAIIVAFFVFGIVLIYLLWQKFVDSPTRMTIASEMKIVQVPFPGITLCHPQSVVDYKAERFVEKIKLPLGATKESVLKNLPSLGYFTEHQWTF
;
A
#
# COMPACT_ATOMS: atom_id res chain seq x y z
N MET A 1 -50.26 -28.06 -18.86
CA MET A 1 -49.55 -26.92 -19.47
C MET A 1 -50.52 -25.76 -19.72
N ILE A 2 -51.31 -25.35 -18.71
CA ILE A 2 -52.29 -24.24 -18.81
C ILE A 2 -52.22 -23.37 -17.54
N HIS A 3 -51.84 -23.95 -16.40
CA HIS A 3 -51.68 -23.21 -15.14
C HIS A 3 -50.45 -22.28 -15.05
N HIS A 4 -49.49 -22.35 -15.96
CA HIS A 4 -48.29 -21.50 -15.90
C HIS A 4 -48.45 -20.18 -16.67
N GLU A 5 -49.39 -20.12 -17.63
CA GLU A 5 -49.61 -18.93 -18.45
C GLU A 5 -50.45 -17.86 -17.74
N THR A 6 -51.33 -18.26 -16.82
CA THR A 6 -52.22 -17.32 -16.10
C THR A 6 -51.47 -16.43 -15.12
N TYR A 7 -50.44 -16.95 -14.45
CA TYR A 7 -49.58 -16.14 -13.60
C TYR A 7 -48.87 -15.08 -14.46
N THR A 8 -48.31 -15.46 -15.62
CA THR A 8 -47.68 -14.55 -16.62
C THR A 8 -48.49 -13.35 -17.04
N ALA A 9 -49.78 -13.57 -17.28
CA ALA A 9 -50.67 -12.48 -17.64
C ALA A 9 -50.97 -11.57 -16.44
N GLN A 10 -51.13 -12.14 -15.24
CA GLN A 10 -51.56 -11.40 -14.06
C GLN A 10 -50.47 -10.45 -13.54
N TYR A 11 -49.18 -10.84 -13.55
CA TYR A 11 -48.10 -9.91 -13.19
C TYR A 11 -47.79 -8.86 -14.25
N ARG A 12 -48.04 -9.15 -15.54
CA ARG A 12 -47.93 -8.13 -16.59
C ARG A 12 -49.04 -7.08 -16.50
N PHE A 13 -50.26 -7.47 -16.14
CA PHE A 13 -51.38 -6.53 -15.97
C PHE A 13 -51.28 -5.69 -14.69
N LEU A 14 -50.77 -6.26 -13.59
CA LEU A 14 -50.50 -5.52 -12.34
C LEU A 14 -49.35 -4.51 -12.54
N ALA A 15 -48.26 -4.90 -13.21
CA ALA A 15 -47.20 -3.97 -13.57
C ALA A 15 -47.73 -2.85 -14.49
N ALA A 16 -48.54 -3.16 -15.51
CA ALA A 16 -49.10 -2.13 -16.38
C ALA A 16 -50.02 -1.13 -15.63
N ARG A 17 -50.79 -1.57 -14.63
CA ARG A 17 -51.63 -0.69 -13.81
C ARG A 17 -50.83 0.19 -12.85
N GLU A 18 -49.73 -0.29 -12.28
CA GLU A 18 -48.83 0.56 -11.48
C GLU A 18 -48.09 1.58 -12.35
N TYR A 19 -47.67 1.22 -13.56
CA TYR A 19 -47.00 2.15 -14.48
C TYR A 19 -47.94 3.26 -14.98
N ILE A 20 -49.21 2.96 -15.23
CA ILE A 20 -50.19 3.98 -15.67
C ILE A 20 -50.60 4.92 -14.52
N ALA A 21 -50.62 4.43 -13.26
CA ALA A 21 -50.90 5.29 -12.10
C ALA A 21 -49.75 6.25 -11.76
N ILE A 22 -48.49 5.88 -12.08
CA ILE A 22 -47.32 6.73 -11.83
C ILE A 22 -47.14 7.81 -12.91
N MET A 23 -47.67 7.62 -14.13
CA MET A 23 -47.53 8.62 -15.21
C MET A 23 -48.48 9.83 -15.11
N ASN A 24 -49.45 9.83 -14.19
CA ASN A 24 -50.46 10.90 -14.12
C ASN A 24 -50.25 11.93 -12.98
N ILE A 25 -49.09 11.93 -12.34
CA ILE A 25 -48.71 12.94 -11.33
C ILE A 25 -47.28 13.42 -11.60
N SER A 26 -47.13 14.38 -12.50
CA SER A 26 -46.23 15.54 -12.31
C SER A 26 -46.32 16.47 -13.53
N PRO A 27 -46.60 17.77 -13.36
CA PRO A 27 -46.51 18.73 -14.45
C PRO A 27 -45.06 18.81 -14.92
N ALA A 28 -44.87 18.94 -16.23
CA ALA A 28 -43.58 19.01 -16.90
C ALA A 28 -42.51 19.80 -16.10
N PRO A 29 -41.28 19.28 -15.93
CA PRO A 29 -40.20 20.10 -15.39
C PRO A 29 -39.94 21.20 -16.42
N GLY A 30 -40.38 22.41 -16.09
CA GLY A 30 -40.07 23.60 -16.86
C GLY A 30 -38.57 23.60 -17.13
N ILE A 31 -38.22 23.72 -18.41
CA ILE A 31 -36.86 23.91 -18.88
C ILE A 31 -36.24 24.99 -17.98
N PHE A 32 -35.28 24.60 -17.15
CA PHE A 32 -34.52 25.54 -16.33
C PHE A 32 -33.68 26.37 -17.28
N GLN A 33 -34.24 27.49 -17.75
CA GLN A 33 -33.48 28.52 -18.42
C GLN A 33 -32.84 29.38 -17.33
N PRO A 34 -31.53 29.23 -17.04
CA PRO A 34 -30.88 30.18 -16.16
C PRO A 34 -30.96 31.54 -16.84
N LYS A 35 -31.77 32.46 -16.29
CA LYS A 35 -31.66 33.87 -16.66
C LYS A 35 -30.21 34.27 -16.39
N PRO A 36 -29.52 34.95 -17.32
CA PRO A 36 -28.16 35.42 -17.06
C PRO A 36 -28.21 36.37 -15.86
N VAL A 37 -27.84 35.86 -14.69
CA VAL A 37 -27.68 36.67 -13.50
C VAL A 37 -26.41 37.46 -13.70
N ARG A 38 -26.55 38.75 -14.01
CA ARG A 38 -25.43 39.68 -14.06
C ARG A 38 -24.70 39.57 -12.72
N VAL A 39 -23.42 39.21 -12.73
CA VAL A 39 -22.58 38.96 -11.53
C VAL A 39 -22.69 40.08 -10.48
N SER A 40 -23.01 41.31 -10.91
CA SER A 40 -23.30 42.45 -10.05
C SER A 40 -24.52 42.31 -9.13
N GLN A 41 -25.44 41.37 -9.37
CA GLN A 41 -26.64 41.16 -8.58
C GLN A 41 -26.45 40.16 -7.43
N LEU A 42 -25.31 39.47 -7.36
CA LEU A 42 -25.00 38.58 -6.25
C LEU A 42 -24.68 39.41 -4.98
N PRO A 43 -25.40 39.22 -3.85
CA PRO A 43 -25.16 39.96 -2.61
C PRO A 43 -23.72 39.84 -2.11
N ARG A 44 -23.07 38.69 -2.36
CA ARG A 44 -21.65 38.43 -2.04
C ARG A 44 -20.68 39.29 -2.85
N TYR A 45 -20.99 39.62 -4.11
CA TYR A 45 -20.10 40.44 -4.95
C TYR A 45 -20.21 41.93 -4.60
N ARG A 46 -21.43 42.40 -4.33
CA ARG A 46 -21.72 43.80 -3.97
C ARG A 46 -20.98 44.25 -2.71
N ASN A 47 -20.97 43.41 -1.67
CA ASN A 47 -20.23 43.70 -0.42
C ASN A 47 -18.71 43.74 -0.59
N ARG A 48 -18.15 43.08 -1.63
CA ARG A 48 -16.71 43.13 -1.95
C ARG A 48 -16.30 44.45 -2.62
N GLN A 49 -17.18 45.07 -3.40
CA GLN A 49 -16.93 46.38 -4.03
C GLN A 49 -17.11 47.55 -3.05
N GLN A 50 -18.09 47.50 -2.16
CA GLN A 50 -18.33 48.59 -1.20
C GLN A 50 -17.18 48.75 -0.18
N ASN A 51 -16.45 47.66 0.12
CA ASN A 51 -15.21 47.71 0.90
C ASN A 51 -13.96 48.14 0.08
N ARG A 52 -14.07 48.34 -1.25
CA ARG A 52 -12.99 48.89 -2.08
C ARG A 52 -12.97 50.41 -2.11
N THR A 53 -14.10 51.11 -1.92
CA THR A 53 -14.15 52.58 -2.00
C THR A 53 -13.49 53.27 -0.82
N THR A 54 -13.22 52.54 0.27
CA THR A 54 -12.40 53.01 1.42
C THR A 54 -10.99 52.43 1.41
N PHE A 55 -10.56 51.77 0.32
CA PHE A 55 -9.25 51.14 0.18
C PHE A 55 -8.27 52.05 -0.59
N GLY A 56 -8.26 53.34 -0.25
CA GLY A 56 -7.28 54.31 -0.71
C GLY A 56 -6.03 54.36 0.16
N LYS A 57 -5.62 53.23 0.76
CA LYS A 57 -4.29 53.11 1.37
C LYS A 57 -3.51 52.11 0.56
N ALA A 58 -2.46 52.58 -0.12
CA ALA A 58 -1.53 51.76 -0.89
C ALA A 58 -0.89 50.70 0.02
N LYS A 59 -1.57 49.56 0.18
CA LYS A 59 -1.02 48.38 0.82
C LYS A 59 0.06 47.82 -0.10
N GLY A 60 1.27 47.62 0.43
CA GLY A 60 2.37 47.06 -0.34
C GLY A 60 2.03 45.70 -0.93
N ILE A 61 2.74 45.32 -2.00
CA ILE A 61 2.54 44.06 -2.75
C ILE A 61 2.47 42.84 -1.82
N GLY A 62 3.28 42.81 -0.75
CA GLY A 62 3.25 41.74 0.24
C GLY A 62 1.93 41.59 1.00
N GLN A 63 1.23 42.69 1.30
CA GLN A 63 -0.08 42.63 1.95
C GLN A 63 -1.18 42.15 0.99
N LEU A 64 -1.06 42.48 -0.29
CA LEU A 64 -1.96 41.97 -1.34
C LEU A 64 -1.77 40.46 -1.55
N VAL A 65 -0.52 39.99 -1.57
CA VAL A 65 -0.20 38.56 -1.65
C VAL A 65 -0.71 37.82 -0.41
N TRP A 66 -0.51 38.36 0.78
CA TRP A 66 -1.02 37.76 2.01
C TRP A 66 -2.55 37.67 2.04
N ASP A 67 -3.24 38.73 1.65
CA ASP A 67 -4.70 38.75 1.56
C ASP A 67 -5.19 37.70 0.53
N ALA A 68 -4.50 37.54 -0.61
CA ALA A 68 -4.81 36.51 -1.60
C ALA A 68 -4.56 35.08 -1.09
N VAL A 69 -3.41 34.83 -0.46
CA VAL A 69 -3.10 33.51 0.14
C VAL A 69 -4.12 33.16 1.22
N ARG A 70 -4.50 34.13 2.05
CA ARG A 70 -5.50 33.94 3.10
C ARG A 70 -6.87 33.60 2.53
N ASP A 71 -7.32 34.31 1.49
CA ASP A 71 -8.59 34.04 0.84
C ASP A 71 -8.60 32.64 0.22
N THR A 72 -7.54 32.27 -0.53
CA THR A 72 -7.42 30.93 -1.13
C THR A 72 -7.37 29.80 -0.09
N PHE A 73 -6.71 30.02 1.05
CA PHE A 73 -6.67 29.04 2.14
C PHE A 73 -8.07 28.77 2.71
N TYR A 74 -8.88 29.82 2.91
CA TYR A 74 -10.24 29.64 3.43
C TYR A 74 -11.18 28.99 2.42
N ASP A 75 -11.04 29.33 1.14
CA ASP A 75 -11.79 28.67 0.07
C ASP A 75 -11.43 27.17 0.01
N PHE A 76 -10.15 26.84 0.06
CA PHE A 76 -9.67 25.45 0.12
C PHE A 76 -10.16 24.71 1.37
N ALA A 77 -10.15 25.36 2.54
CA ALA A 77 -10.68 24.83 3.79
C ALA A 77 -12.19 24.52 3.73
N SER A 78 -12.93 25.24 2.89
CA SER A 78 -14.37 25.06 2.73
C SER A 78 -14.75 23.97 1.72
N MET A 79 -13.92 23.76 0.70
CA MET A 79 -14.22 22.82 -0.39
C MET A 79 -13.59 21.44 -0.17
N SER A 80 -12.48 21.36 0.58
CA SER A 80 -11.79 20.10 0.80
C SER A 80 -12.53 19.20 1.80
N LYS A 81 -12.53 17.89 1.52
CA LYS A 81 -13.08 16.85 2.41
C LYS A 81 -12.00 16.27 3.35
N ILE A 82 -10.86 16.95 3.49
CA ILE A 82 -9.75 16.49 4.31
C ILE A 82 -10.15 16.62 5.78
N HIS A 83 -10.06 15.51 6.52
CA HIS A 83 -10.31 15.52 7.96
C HIS A 83 -9.40 16.53 8.66
N GLY A 84 -10.00 17.41 9.46
CA GLY A 84 -9.31 18.51 10.15
C GLY A 84 -9.62 19.89 9.58
N MET A 85 -9.76 20.05 8.25
CA MET A 85 -9.99 21.37 7.63
C MET A 85 -11.32 22.02 8.04
N TYR A 86 -12.33 21.21 8.36
CA TYR A 86 -13.62 21.66 8.90
C TYR A 86 -13.44 22.51 10.18
N TYR A 87 -12.53 22.11 11.09
CA TYR A 87 -12.32 22.80 12.35
C TYR A 87 -11.55 24.13 12.22
N LEU A 88 -10.91 24.36 11.06
CA LEU A 88 -10.19 25.62 10.77
C LEU A 88 -11.08 26.70 10.14
N GLN A 89 -12.31 26.34 9.78
CA GLN A 89 -13.28 27.29 9.24
C GLN A 89 -13.56 28.39 10.26
N ARG A 90 -13.65 29.62 9.74
CA ARG A 90 -13.78 30.85 10.54
C ARG A 90 -15.05 30.90 11.39
N GLN A 91 -16.03 30.04 11.11
CA GLN A 91 -17.34 30.01 11.75
C GLN A 91 -17.47 28.94 12.84
N VAL A 92 -16.49 28.04 12.99
CA VAL A 92 -16.61 26.84 13.83
C VAL A 92 -15.79 26.95 15.12
N THR A 93 -14.59 27.55 15.09
CA THR A 93 -13.70 27.63 16.26
C THR A 93 -13.16 29.04 16.52
N THR A 94 -13.13 29.45 17.79
CA THR A 94 -12.63 30.77 18.24
C THR A 94 -11.45 30.63 19.21
N GLY A 95 -10.54 31.62 19.20
CA GLY A 95 -9.47 31.75 20.18
C GLY A 95 -8.48 30.57 20.24
N PHE A 96 -8.20 30.10 21.45
CA PHE A 96 -7.17 29.10 21.76
C PHE A 96 -7.48 27.72 21.18
N VAL A 97 -8.75 27.33 21.11
CA VAL A 97 -9.20 26.04 20.55
C VAL A 97 -8.77 25.92 19.08
N ARG A 98 -8.78 27.03 18.34
CA ARG A 98 -8.32 27.06 16.95
C ARG A 98 -6.83 26.78 16.82
N LEU A 99 -6.01 27.29 17.75
CA LEU A 99 -4.56 27.02 17.78
C LEU A 99 -4.29 25.54 18.07
N LEU A 100 -5.06 24.92 18.96
CA LEU A 100 -4.98 23.48 19.21
C LEU A 100 -5.29 22.66 17.96
N TRP A 101 -6.37 22.97 17.24
CA TRP A 101 -6.70 22.26 16.00
C TRP A 101 -5.63 22.43 14.92
N ILE A 102 -5.05 23.62 14.80
CA ILE A 102 -3.91 23.85 13.90
C ILE A 102 -2.72 23.00 14.32
N ALA A 103 -2.38 22.97 15.61
CA ALA A 103 -1.27 22.17 16.13
C ALA A 103 -1.47 20.67 15.88
N ILE A 104 -2.69 20.15 16.07
CA ILE A 104 -3.04 18.76 15.80
C ILE A 104 -2.86 18.42 14.32
N ILE A 105 -3.34 19.27 13.41
CA ILE A 105 -3.18 19.05 11.96
C ILE A 105 -1.71 19.06 11.56
N VAL A 106 -0.94 20.02 12.07
CA VAL A 106 0.50 20.11 11.81
C VAL A 106 1.22 18.87 12.34
N ALA A 107 0.88 18.42 13.56
CA ALA A 107 1.45 17.20 14.13
C ALA A 107 1.16 15.97 13.27
N PHE A 108 -0.08 15.78 12.80
CA PHE A 108 -0.40 14.68 11.89
C PHE A 108 0.30 14.79 10.54
N PHE A 109 0.47 16.00 10.01
CA PHE A 109 1.20 16.21 8.76
C PHE A 109 2.68 15.83 8.90
N VAL A 110 3.33 16.27 9.99
CA VAL A 110 4.72 15.90 10.31
C VAL A 110 4.83 14.38 10.50
N PHE A 111 3.91 13.78 11.25
CA PHE A 111 3.90 12.33 11.45
C PHE A 111 3.75 11.56 10.13
N GLY A 112 2.87 12.04 9.24
CA GLY A 112 2.71 11.47 7.89
C GLY A 112 4.01 11.53 7.08
N ILE A 113 4.71 12.67 7.10
CA ILE A 113 6.01 12.82 6.42
C ILE A 113 7.04 11.83 6.98
N VAL A 114 7.12 11.69 8.31
CA VAL A 114 8.04 10.74 8.96
C VAL A 114 7.72 9.30 8.55
N LEU A 115 6.45 8.92 8.56
CA LEU A 115 6.04 7.57 8.12
C LEU A 115 6.38 7.31 6.65
N ILE A 116 6.16 8.28 5.76
CA ILE A 116 6.54 8.17 4.35
C ILE A 116 8.06 8.02 4.21
N TYR A 117 8.84 8.78 4.98
CA TYR A 117 10.30 8.66 4.96
C TYR A 117 10.76 7.28 5.44
N LEU A 118 10.20 6.77 6.54
CA LEU A 118 10.52 5.44 7.04
C LEU A 118 10.12 4.35 6.05
N LEU A 119 8.95 4.48 5.43
CA LEU A 119 8.49 3.55 4.39
C LEU A 119 9.43 3.57 3.19
N TRP A 120 9.88 4.76 2.77
CA TRP A 120 10.83 4.94 1.68
C TRP A 120 12.17 4.26 1.99
N GLN A 121 12.70 4.44 3.20
CA GLN A 121 13.92 3.75 3.63
C GLN A 121 13.76 2.23 3.59
N LYS A 122 12.64 1.70 4.12
CA LYS A 122 12.34 0.27 4.08
C LYS A 122 12.21 -0.28 2.65
N PHE A 123 11.65 0.51 1.73
CA PHE A 123 11.54 0.14 0.32
C PHE A 123 12.92 0.05 -0.36
N VAL A 124 13.81 1.00 -0.06
CA VAL A 124 15.19 1.01 -0.58
C VAL A 124 16.02 -0.13 -0.01
N ASP A 125 15.92 -0.39 1.30
CA ASP A 125 16.71 -1.41 1.99
C ASP A 125 16.26 -2.84 1.69
N SER A 126 14.99 -3.04 1.32
CA SER A 126 14.41 -4.38 1.12
C SER A 126 13.47 -4.38 -0.09
N PRO A 127 14.01 -4.26 -1.32
CA PRO A 127 13.20 -4.17 -2.54
C PRO A 127 12.45 -5.46 -2.89
N THR A 128 12.75 -6.58 -2.22
CA THR A 128 12.19 -7.90 -2.57
C THR A 128 11.42 -8.51 -1.41
N ARG A 129 10.09 -8.34 -1.41
CA ARG A 129 9.20 -9.04 -0.47
C ARG A 129 8.91 -10.45 -1.00
N MET A 130 9.66 -11.44 -0.55
CA MET A 130 9.43 -12.85 -0.93
C MET A 130 8.19 -13.38 -0.19
N THR A 131 7.10 -13.62 -0.91
CA THR A 131 5.90 -14.27 -0.35
C THR A 131 5.97 -15.76 -0.68
N ILE A 132 6.07 -16.62 0.34
CA ILE A 132 5.96 -18.07 0.14
C ILE A 132 4.47 -18.39 0.03
N ALA A 133 3.98 -18.63 -1.19
CA ALA A 133 2.63 -19.15 -1.38
C ALA A 133 2.63 -20.64 -1.04
N SER A 134 2.21 -20.99 0.19
CA SER A 134 2.08 -22.38 0.66
C SER A 134 0.72 -23.00 0.31
N GLU A 135 0.06 -22.48 -0.73
CA GLU A 135 -1.34 -22.77 -1.05
C GLU A 135 -1.44 -23.33 -2.47
N MET A 136 -0.77 -24.45 -2.74
CA MET A 136 -1.19 -25.34 -3.81
C MET A 136 -1.07 -26.77 -3.31
N LYS A 137 -2.07 -27.59 -3.58
CA LYS A 137 -2.01 -29.03 -3.32
C LYS A 137 -0.79 -29.54 -4.08
N ILE A 138 0.24 -29.92 -3.33
CA ILE A 138 1.50 -30.41 -3.87
C ILE A 138 1.22 -31.83 -4.41
N VAL A 139 0.67 -31.93 -5.62
CA VAL A 139 0.27 -33.24 -6.19
C VAL A 139 1.43 -33.90 -6.95
N GLN A 140 2.42 -33.12 -7.41
CA GLN A 140 3.53 -33.58 -8.25
C GLN A 140 4.83 -32.85 -7.84
N VAL A 141 5.53 -33.33 -6.81
CA VAL A 141 6.92 -32.89 -6.53
C VAL A 141 7.87 -33.86 -7.21
N PRO A 142 8.86 -33.39 -7.98
CA PRO A 142 9.92 -34.27 -8.45
C PRO A 142 10.67 -34.84 -7.24
N PHE A 143 10.87 -36.16 -7.21
CA PHE A 143 11.66 -36.78 -6.17
C PHE A 143 13.08 -36.20 -6.20
N PRO A 144 13.64 -35.74 -5.06
CA PRO A 144 14.97 -35.15 -5.05
C PRO A 144 16.01 -36.19 -5.45
N GLY A 145 17.12 -35.73 -6.03
CA GLY A 145 18.28 -36.59 -6.25
C GLY A 145 18.84 -37.06 -4.92
N ILE A 146 18.78 -38.36 -4.65
CA ILE A 146 19.43 -38.96 -3.48
C ILE A 146 20.83 -39.39 -3.88
N THR A 147 21.84 -38.87 -3.18
CA THR A 147 23.21 -39.37 -3.28
C THR A 147 23.53 -40.15 -2.01
N LEU A 148 23.80 -41.44 -2.14
CA LEU A 148 24.23 -42.30 -1.04
C LEU A 148 25.74 -42.52 -1.16
N CYS A 149 26.48 -42.10 -0.15
CA CYS A 149 27.90 -42.36 -0.02
C CYS A 149 28.14 -43.43 1.06
N HIS A 150 29.11 -44.31 0.83
CA HIS A 150 29.53 -45.25 1.86
C HIS A 150 30.34 -44.51 2.94
N PRO A 151 30.15 -44.81 4.24
CA PRO A 151 30.81 -44.08 5.33
C PRO A 151 32.33 -44.27 5.38
N GLN A 152 32.86 -45.31 4.76
CA GLN A 152 34.31 -45.51 4.65
C GLN A 152 34.85 -44.76 3.43
N SER A 153 35.64 -43.71 3.66
CA SER A 153 36.29 -42.89 2.61
C SER A 153 37.46 -43.58 1.91
N VAL A 154 38.08 -44.58 2.55
CA VAL A 154 39.25 -45.30 2.03
C VAL A 154 38.92 -46.77 1.83
N VAL A 155 38.99 -47.27 0.60
CA VAL A 155 38.74 -48.70 0.31
C VAL A 155 40.00 -49.52 0.59
N ASP A 156 39.88 -50.63 1.32
CA ASP A 156 41.02 -51.41 1.84
C ASP A 156 42.02 -51.84 0.75
N TYR A 157 41.54 -52.42 -0.35
CA TYR A 157 42.44 -52.84 -1.45
C TYR A 157 43.13 -51.66 -2.15
N LYS A 158 42.53 -50.46 -2.12
CA LYS A 158 43.16 -49.25 -2.67
C LYS A 158 44.22 -48.72 -1.72
N ALA A 159 43.99 -48.83 -0.41
CA ALA A 159 44.98 -48.51 0.61
C ALA A 159 46.24 -49.39 0.46
N GLU A 160 46.05 -50.71 0.31
CA GLU A 160 47.15 -51.66 0.06
C GLU A 160 47.97 -51.29 -1.17
N ARG A 161 47.29 -51.10 -2.32
CA ARG A 161 47.95 -50.68 -3.57
C ARG A 161 48.64 -49.33 -3.48
N PHE A 162 48.14 -48.42 -2.65
CA PHE A 162 48.76 -47.12 -2.41
C PHE A 162 50.06 -47.28 -1.60
N VAL A 163 50.02 -48.06 -0.51
CA VAL A 163 51.19 -48.31 0.35
C VAL A 163 52.31 -49.08 -0.37
N GLU A 164 51.97 -49.94 -1.35
CA GLU A 164 52.95 -50.62 -2.19
C GLU A 164 53.72 -49.68 -3.14
N LYS A 165 53.09 -48.59 -3.60
CA LYS A 165 53.66 -47.69 -4.62
C LYS A 165 54.46 -46.52 -4.04
N ILE A 166 54.29 -46.21 -2.76
CA ILE A 166 54.94 -45.05 -2.12
C ILE A 166 56.31 -45.42 -1.52
N LYS A 167 57.23 -44.46 -1.49
CA LYS A 167 58.49 -44.57 -0.75
C LYS A 167 58.26 -44.17 0.70
N LEU A 168 58.31 -45.13 1.63
CA LEU A 168 58.13 -44.85 3.05
C LEU A 168 59.39 -44.17 3.63
N PRO A 169 59.25 -43.21 4.57
CA PRO A 169 60.38 -42.64 5.28
C PRO A 169 61.07 -43.70 6.16
N LEU A 170 62.36 -43.50 6.42
CA LEU A 170 63.19 -44.41 7.22
C LEU A 170 62.58 -44.61 8.62
N GLY A 171 62.14 -45.85 8.90
CA GLY A 171 61.56 -46.25 10.19
C GLY A 171 60.08 -46.61 10.17
N ALA A 172 59.38 -46.46 9.04
CA ALA A 172 57.95 -46.83 8.93
C ALA A 172 57.75 -48.19 8.23
N THR A 173 57.03 -49.11 8.88
CA THR A 173 56.67 -50.42 8.33
C THR A 173 55.33 -50.36 7.59
N LYS A 174 55.15 -51.16 6.53
CA LYS A 174 53.95 -51.15 5.66
C LYS A 174 52.66 -51.41 6.44
N GLU A 175 52.73 -52.30 7.41
CA GLU A 175 51.61 -52.73 8.26
C GLU A 175 51.20 -51.61 9.23
N SER A 176 52.19 -50.84 9.72
CA SER A 176 51.95 -49.69 10.59
C SER A 176 51.25 -48.56 9.85
N VAL A 177 51.57 -48.36 8.57
CA VAL A 177 50.94 -47.33 7.73
C VAL A 177 49.54 -47.76 7.33
N LEU A 178 49.33 -49.03 6.93
CA LEU A 178 48.00 -49.53 6.57
C LEU A 178 47.00 -49.45 7.72
N LYS A 179 47.43 -49.70 8.96
CA LYS A 179 46.58 -49.59 10.14
C LYS A 179 46.15 -48.14 10.46
N ASN A 180 47.01 -47.17 10.15
CA ASN A 180 46.77 -45.75 10.44
C ASN A 180 46.26 -44.96 9.23
N LEU A 181 46.24 -45.53 8.03
CA LEU A 181 45.73 -44.85 6.84
C LEU A 181 44.23 -44.50 6.94
N PRO A 182 43.35 -45.38 7.45
CA PRO A 182 41.92 -45.07 7.58
C PRO A 182 41.64 -43.91 8.54
N SER A 183 42.49 -43.67 9.55
CA SER A 183 42.30 -42.54 10.47
C SER A 183 42.58 -41.19 9.83
N LEU A 184 43.27 -41.13 8.67
CA LEU A 184 43.42 -39.91 7.88
C LEU A 184 42.08 -39.45 7.27
N GLY A 185 41.17 -40.40 6.96
CA GLY A 185 39.83 -40.08 6.48
C GLY A 185 39.01 -39.27 7.51
N TYR A 186 39.26 -39.51 8.80
CA TYR A 186 38.60 -38.79 9.90
C TYR A 186 38.96 -37.29 9.95
N PHE A 187 40.13 -36.88 9.44
CA PHE A 187 40.51 -35.46 9.38
C PHE A 187 39.85 -34.73 8.20
N THR A 188 39.53 -35.45 7.13
CA THR A 188 38.85 -34.88 5.95
C THR A 188 37.34 -34.87 6.09
N GLU A 189 36.81 -35.74 6.94
CA GLU A 189 35.39 -35.77 7.30
C GLU A 189 35.16 -34.85 8.50
N HIS A 190 35.11 -33.54 8.26
CA HIS A 190 34.48 -32.63 9.22
C HIS A 190 33.00 -33.02 9.31
N GLN A 191 32.70 -33.92 10.24
CA GLN A 191 31.35 -34.40 10.47
C GLN A 191 30.50 -33.21 10.91
N TRP A 192 29.50 -32.89 10.09
CA TRP A 192 28.31 -32.20 10.56
C TRP A 192 27.59 -33.15 11.51
N THR A 193 28.05 -33.21 12.76
CA THR A 193 27.25 -33.73 13.86
C THR A 193 26.27 -32.64 14.25
N PHE A 194 25.02 -32.80 13.85
CA PHE A 194 23.89 -32.08 14.45
C PHE A 194 23.42 -32.83 15.70
#